data_AF-A0A4Z1R286-F1
#
_entry.id   AF-A0A4Z1R286-F1
#
_cell.length_a   1.000
_cell.length_b   1.000
_cell.length_c   1.000
_cell.angle_alpha   90.00
_cell.angle_beta   90.00
_cell.angle_gamma   90.00
#
_symmetry.space_group_name_H-M   'P 1'
#
loop_
_entity.id
_entity.type
_entity.pdbx_description
1 polymer ?
#
loop_
_entity_poly.entity_id
_entity_poly.type
_entity_poly.pdbx_seq_one_letter_code
_entity_poly.pdbx_strand_id
1 'polypeptide(L)'
;MPGRKLSREELFALVWEKPTSEIAKELGLSDVAIGKLCTKLQVPKPPRGYWARMQAGQRPRRPALVAFREELDTKRRDELRAKTAESLSKLQRQFLEMALSDMNSRGAATAPPPGTRPLAHLDRDVAAQVLLLIQGRAQAWVEDGRIATRWGPSVRNSVAKLVERLLPMARQQLVVFETERKRTSFMADGPVIFVRLTVPLQERIAALSAMVRDQELQHVVMPLTAADHAWSTHHLYSPESHLFLDSWLCVSAREIWVEWNRKSWHEEEPPERHATNRISLREVMPIDFLSTPNKVLSPVISRVAITPYADRLRALQEAERIHEMMSTAAYAMQREVPGEILSVVDRLWFGEERPFQAARDAFRHVETELERWDIELEAERSALARSILGIVPGDIVTSESRGKLLRLSVTGVTLYSGGSSVNFMVSGIRFRKDGTLGKLQETLNLSFTDEKRRS
;
A
#
# COMPACT_ATOMS: atom_id res chain seq x y z
N MET A 1 -43.09 -26.59 17.83
CA MET A 1 -43.13 -25.51 16.83
C MET A 1 -42.13 -25.86 15.73
N PRO A 2 -42.56 -25.91 14.46
CA PRO A 2 -41.73 -26.42 13.35
C PRO A 2 -40.54 -25.50 13.09
N GLY A 3 -39.41 -26.08 12.68
CA GLY A 3 -38.11 -25.42 12.56
C GLY A 3 -38.12 -24.23 11.60
N ARG A 4 -38.29 -23.03 12.16
CA ARG A 4 -38.01 -21.77 11.46
C ARG A 4 -36.52 -21.76 11.12
N LYS A 5 -36.17 -21.88 9.83
CA LYS A 5 -34.80 -21.67 9.36
C LYS A 5 -34.48 -20.19 9.50
N LEU A 6 -33.83 -19.82 10.60
CA LEU A 6 -33.30 -18.47 10.81
C LEU A 6 -32.25 -18.15 9.74
N SER A 7 -32.42 -17.00 9.09
CA SER A 7 -31.39 -16.48 8.19
C SER A 7 -30.16 -16.02 8.97
N ARG A 8 -29.04 -15.84 8.28
CA ARG A 8 -27.79 -15.36 8.88
C ARG A 8 -27.96 -13.95 9.47
N GLU A 9 -28.71 -13.10 8.77
CA GLU A 9 -29.00 -11.72 9.13
C GLU A 9 -29.92 -11.67 10.36
N GLU A 10 -30.96 -12.50 10.38
CA GLU A 10 -31.86 -12.62 11.54
C GLU A 10 -31.11 -13.09 12.79
N LEU A 11 -30.24 -14.09 12.65
CA LEU A 11 -29.44 -14.59 13.78
C LEU A 11 -28.44 -13.55 14.29
N PHE A 12 -27.85 -12.75 13.40
CA PHE A 12 -26.97 -11.65 13.80
C PHE A 12 -27.72 -10.50 14.45
N ALA A 13 -28.92 -10.17 13.98
CA ALA A 13 -29.76 -9.18 14.65
C ALA A 13 -30.03 -9.60 16.09
N LEU A 14 -30.52 -10.84 16.28
CA LEU A 14 -30.86 -11.39 17.58
C LEU A 14 -29.68 -11.42 18.55
N VAL A 15 -28.54 -11.97 18.11
CA VAL A 15 -27.34 -12.18 18.97
C VAL A 15 -26.67 -10.87 19.38
N TRP A 16 -26.94 -9.77 18.67
CA TRP A 16 -26.45 -8.43 18.99
C TRP A 16 -27.52 -7.51 19.59
N GLU A 17 -28.73 -8.01 19.80
CA GLU A 17 -29.83 -7.31 20.48
C GLU A 17 -30.02 -7.85 21.92
N LYS A 18 -29.81 -9.15 22.13
CA LYS A 18 -30.00 -9.81 23.43
C LYS A 18 -28.89 -10.81 23.79
N PRO A 19 -28.69 -11.11 25.08
CA PRO A 19 -27.83 -12.20 25.53
C PRO A 19 -28.25 -13.56 24.96
N THR A 20 -27.26 -14.41 24.64
CA THR A 20 -27.48 -15.72 24.01
C THR A 20 -28.33 -16.66 24.86
N SER A 21 -28.31 -16.50 26.19
CA SER A 21 -29.15 -17.21 27.16
C SER A 21 -30.63 -16.85 27.06
N GLU A 22 -30.98 -15.63 26.67
CA GLU A 22 -32.37 -15.20 26.46
C GLU A 22 -32.90 -15.68 25.13
N ILE A 23 -32.09 -15.56 24.06
CA ILE A 23 -32.42 -16.06 22.73
C ILE A 23 -32.63 -17.58 22.77
N ALA A 24 -31.84 -18.29 23.57
CA ALA A 24 -31.98 -19.74 23.80
C ALA A 24 -33.37 -20.10 24.34
N LYS A 25 -33.86 -19.34 25.33
CA LYS A 25 -35.20 -19.53 25.90
C LYS A 25 -36.31 -19.19 24.90
N GLU A 26 -36.17 -18.09 24.17
CA GLU A 26 -37.14 -17.64 23.16
C GLU A 26 -37.28 -18.63 22.00
N LEU A 27 -36.19 -19.26 21.59
CA LEU A 27 -36.17 -20.22 20.48
C LEU A 27 -36.34 -21.69 20.92
N GLY A 28 -36.45 -21.96 22.22
CA GLY A 28 -36.49 -23.33 22.76
C GLY A 28 -35.22 -24.14 22.47
N LEU A 29 -34.08 -23.47 22.33
CA LEU A 29 -32.77 -24.05 22.05
C LEU A 29 -31.85 -23.96 23.29
N SER A 30 -30.77 -24.74 23.30
CA SER A 30 -29.70 -24.52 24.29
C SER A 30 -28.76 -23.40 23.85
N ASP A 31 -28.14 -22.72 24.80
CA ASP A 31 -27.11 -21.69 24.52
C ASP A 31 -25.96 -22.26 23.66
N VAL A 32 -25.58 -23.52 23.92
CA VAL A 32 -24.63 -24.28 23.09
C VAL A 32 -25.14 -24.48 21.66
N ALA A 33 -26.44 -24.76 21.47
CA ALA A 33 -27.03 -24.91 20.14
C ALA A 33 -27.04 -23.59 19.36
N ILE A 34 -27.31 -22.45 20.00
CA ILE A 34 -27.17 -21.13 19.38
C ILE A 34 -25.70 -20.86 19.05
N GLY A 35 -24.76 -21.24 19.91
CA GLY A 35 -23.34 -21.18 19.60
C GLY A 35 -22.96 -21.94 18.34
N LYS A 36 -23.42 -23.19 18.21
CA LYS A 36 -23.21 -23.99 17.00
C LYS A 36 -23.87 -23.35 15.77
N LEU A 37 -25.04 -22.74 15.93
CA LEU A 37 -25.75 -22.05 14.85
C LEU A 37 -24.99 -20.80 14.38
N CYS A 38 -24.48 -19.97 15.29
CA CYS A 38 -23.64 -18.81 14.98
C CYS A 38 -22.36 -19.24 14.27
N THR A 39 -21.71 -20.32 14.72
CA THR A 39 -20.51 -20.87 14.04
C THR A 39 -20.84 -21.36 12.64
N LYS A 40 -21.94 -22.10 12.47
CA LYS A 40 -22.37 -22.66 11.18
C LYS A 40 -22.74 -21.57 10.17
N LEU A 41 -23.39 -20.50 10.62
CA LEU A 41 -23.81 -19.36 9.79
C LEU A 41 -22.80 -18.21 9.78
N GLN A 42 -21.62 -18.39 10.40
CA GLN A 42 -20.55 -17.38 10.47
C GLN A 42 -21.04 -16.02 10.98
N VAL A 43 -21.80 -16.04 12.07
CA VAL A 43 -22.31 -14.87 12.79
C VAL A 43 -21.38 -14.58 13.98
N PRO A 44 -20.76 -13.39 14.07
CA PRO A 44 -19.94 -13.02 15.21
C PRO A 44 -20.81 -12.92 16.45
N LYS A 45 -20.31 -13.40 17.60
CA LYS A 45 -20.94 -13.15 18.90
C LYS A 45 -20.34 -11.91 19.57
N PRO A 46 -21.12 -11.17 20.37
CA PRO A 46 -20.57 -10.16 21.25
C PRO A 46 -19.48 -10.75 22.17
N PRO A 47 -18.35 -10.04 22.39
CA PRO A 47 -17.30 -10.50 23.28
C PRO A 47 -17.79 -10.62 24.73
N ARG A 48 -17.11 -11.44 25.54
CA ARG A 48 -17.42 -11.56 26.97
C ARG A 48 -17.38 -10.19 27.63
N GLY A 49 -18.43 -9.86 28.39
CA GLY A 49 -18.59 -8.55 29.03
C GLY A 49 -19.23 -7.46 28.17
N TYR A 50 -19.54 -7.71 26.88
CA TYR A 50 -20.24 -6.73 26.01
C TYR A 50 -21.56 -6.24 26.63
N TRP A 51 -22.39 -7.15 27.11
CA TRP A 51 -23.68 -6.82 27.71
C TRP A 51 -23.55 -6.09 29.06
N ALA A 52 -22.53 -6.43 29.86
CA ALA A 52 -22.23 -5.70 31.09
C ALA A 52 -21.80 -4.25 30.81
N ARG A 53 -21.03 -4.02 29.72
CA ARG A 53 -20.64 -2.67 29.29
C ARG A 53 -21.81 -1.87 28.73
N MET A 54 -22.72 -2.52 28.00
CA MET A 54 -23.99 -1.91 27.55
C MET A 54 -24.87 -1.49 28.74
N GLN A 55 -25.01 -2.34 29.75
CA GLN A 55 -25.75 -2.03 30.99
C GLN A 55 -25.11 -0.88 31.79
N ALA A 56 -23.79 -0.74 31.70
CA ALA A 56 -23.05 0.38 32.29
C ALA A 56 -23.10 1.67 31.43
N GLY A 57 -23.98 1.75 30.43
CA GLY A 57 -24.18 2.94 29.58
C GLY A 57 -23.13 3.14 28.48
N GLN A 58 -22.19 2.21 28.30
CA GLN A 58 -21.20 2.30 27.22
C GLN A 58 -21.81 1.83 25.89
N ARG A 59 -21.34 2.36 24.76
CA ARG A 59 -21.72 1.93 23.40
C ARG A 59 -20.58 1.18 22.71
N PRO A 60 -20.26 -0.06 23.12
CA PRO A 60 -19.20 -0.86 22.50
C PRO A 60 -19.50 -1.17 21.03
N ARG A 61 -18.45 -1.10 20.20
CA ARG A 61 -18.51 -1.25 18.74
C ARG A 61 -19.16 -2.59 18.33
N ARG A 62 -20.21 -2.50 17.50
CA ARG A 62 -20.84 -3.63 16.81
C ARG A 62 -20.18 -3.81 15.43
N PRO A 63 -19.58 -4.97 15.11
CA PRO A 63 -19.06 -5.25 13.78
C PRO A 63 -20.21 -5.33 12.78
N ALA A 64 -20.12 -4.65 11.63
CA ALA A 64 -21.05 -4.87 10.54
C ALA A 64 -20.90 -6.32 10.02
N LEU A 65 -22.02 -7.00 9.73
CA LEU A 65 -22.02 -8.40 9.30
C LEU A 65 -21.14 -8.62 8.04
N VAL A 66 -21.09 -7.63 7.15
CA VAL A 66 -20.26 -7.62 5.94
C VAL A 66 -18.78 -7.46 6.30
N ALA A 67 -18.44 -6.46 7.12
CA ALA A 67 -17.07 -6.22 7.57
C ALA A 67 -16.46 -7.44 8.27
N PHE A 68 -17.25 -8.17 9.07
CA PHE A 68 -16.77 -9.39 9.74
C PHE A 68 -16.52 -10.56 8.77
N ARG A 69 -17.32 -10.67 7.69
CA ARG A 69 -17.10 -11.68 6.64
C ARG A 69 -15.83 -11.37 5.86
N GLU A 70 -15.66 -10.12 5.44
CA GLU A 70 -14.48 -9.67 4.73
C GLU A 70 -13.21 -9.82 5.57
N GLU A 71 -13.27 -9.48 6.86
CA GLU A 71 -12.15 -9.65 7.79
C GLU A 71 -11.78 -11.12 8.03
N LEU A 72 -12.74 -12.05 7.98
CA LEU A 72 -12.48 -13.48 8.05
C LEU A 72 -11.94 -14.06 6.74
N ASP A 73 -12.41 -13.55 5.60
CA ASP A 73 -11.93 -13.99 4.29
C ASP A 73 -10.53 -13.45 4.00
N THR A 74 -10.20 -12.23 4.45
CA THR A 74 -8.82 -11.71 4.44
C THR A 74 -7.94 -12.52 5.38
N LYS A 75 -8.35 -12.74 6.64
CA LYS A 75 -7.62 -13.61 7.57
C LYS A 75 -7.42 -15.02 7.02
N ARG A 76 -8.44 -15.64 6.41
CA ARG A 76 -8.31 -16.96 5.79
C ARG A 76 -7.38 -16.97 4.60
N ARG A 77 -7.41 -15.94 3.74
CA ARG A 77 -6.48 -15.84 2.61
C ARG A 77 -5.05 -15.56 3.08
N ASP A 78 -4.88 -14.76 4.12
CA ASP A 78 -3.60 -14.47 4.75
C ASP A 78 -3.07 -15.71 5.47
N GLU A 79 -3.93 -16.49 6.13
CA GLU A 79 -3.62 -17.78 6.74
C GLU A 79 -3.31 -18.86 5.68
N LEU A 80 -4.03 -18.89 4.55
CA LEU A 80 -3.74 -19.78 3.43
C LEU A 80 -2.44 -19.39 2.73
N ARG A 81 -2.18 -18.09 2.53
CA ARG A 81 -0.90 -17.58 2.01
C ARG A 81 0.24 -17.89 2.98
N ALA A 82 0.04 -17.72 4.29
CA ALA A 82 1.00 -18.09 5.32
C ALA A 82 1.28 -19.61 5.32
N LYS A 83 0.24 -20.45 5.22
CA LYS A 83 0.37 -21.91 5.11
C LYS A 83 1.05 -22.37 3.82
N THR A 84 0.80 -21.69 2.70
CA THR A 84 1.40 -22.03 1.39
C THR A 84 2.83 -21.49 1.26
N ALA A 85 3.16 -20.41 1.96
CA ALA A 85 4.50 -19.84 2.06
C ALA A 85 5.47 -20.72 2.89
N GLU A 86 4.95 -21.54 3.82
CA GLU A 86 5.77 -22.34 4.75
C GLU A 86 6.41 -23.60 4.14
N SER A 87 5.91 -24.17 3.03
CA SER A 87 6.58 -25.32 2.41
C SER A 87 7.66 -24.86 1.41
N LEU A 88 8.90 -24.74 1.87
CA LEU A 88 10.07 -24.59 0.99
C LEU A 88 10.29 -25.87 0.17
N SER A 89 10.61 -25.72 -1.13
CA SER A 89 11.04 -26.84 -1.97
C SER A 89 12.38 -27.42 -1.47
N LYS A 90 12.72 -28.65 -1.87
CA LYS A 90 14.00 -29.27 -1.50
C LYS A 90 15.19 -28.39 -1.89
N LEU A 91 15.17 -27.82 -3.10
CA LEU A 91 16.22 -26.94 -3.58
C LEU A 91 16.30 -25.64 -2.78
N GLN A 92 15.16 -25.03 -2.45
CA GLN A 92 15.12 -23.82 -1.63
C GLN A 92 15.70 -24.05 -0.23
N ARG A 93 15.43 -25.22 0.39
CA ARG A 93 16.04 -25.59 1.67
C ARG A 93 17.56 -25.72 1.57
N GLN A 94 18.07 -26.34 0.51
CA GLN A 94 19.51 -26.47 0.29
C GLN A 94 20.21 -25.10 0.21
N PHE A 95 19.64 -24.14 -0.52
CA PHE A 95 20.19 -22.78 -0.59
C PHE A 95 20.14 -22.06 0.76
N LEU A 96 19.04 -22.20 1.50
CA LEU A 96 18.90 -21.62 2.83
C LEU A 96 19.90 -22.22 3.83
N GLU A 97 20.00 -23.55 3.88
CA GLU A 97 20.93 -24.27 4.75
C GLU A 97 22.39 -23.93 4.41
N MET A 98 22.72 -23.82 3.12
CA MET A 98 24.05 -23.40 2.67
C MET A 98 24.38 -21.98 3.13
N ALA A 99 23.43 -21.04 3.00
CA ALA A 99 23.61 -19.67 3.48
C ALA A 99 23.84 -19.63 4.99
N LEU A 100 23.04 -20.37 5.77
CA LEU A 100 23.18 -20.45 7.23
C LEU A 100 24.52 -21.09 7.64
N SER A 101 24.96 -22.12 6.91
CA SER A 101 26.28 -22.74 7.13
C SER A 101 27.43 -21.78 6.83
N ASP A 102 27.38 -21.05 5.71
CA ASP A 102 28.38 -20.03 5.36
C ASP A 102 28.40 -18.90 6.42
N MET A 103 27.25 -18.49 6.97
CA MET A 103 27.17 -17.51 8.07
C MET A 103 27.85 -18.02 9.35
N ASN A 104 27.51 -19.25 9.77
CA ASN A 104 28.06 -19.85 10.98
C ASN A 104 29.58 -20.01 10.89
N SER A 105 30.11 -20.36 9.71
CA SER A 105 31.56 -20.46 9.50
C SER A 105 32.30 -19.12 9.62
N ARG A 106 31.59 -17.99 9.48
CA ARG A 106 32.13 -16.62 9.58
C ARG A 106 31.97 -15.99 10.96
N GLY A 107 31.41 -16.71 11.94
CA GLY A 107 31.30 -16.24 13.33
C GLY A 107 30.22 -15.20 13.60
N ALA A 108 29.26 -15.00 12.68
CA ALA A 108 28.11 -14.13 12.91
C ALA A 108 26.98 -14.92 13.61
N ALA A 109 26.50 -14.42 14.76
CA ALA A 109 25.35 -14.80 15.59
C ALA A 109 24.65 -16.15 15.32
N THR A 110 24.52 -16.97 16.37
CA THR A 110 23.83 -18.28 16.45
C THR A 110 22.61 -18.41 15.53
N ALA A 111 22.82 -18.95 14.33
CA ALA A 111 21.72 -19.43 13.51
C ALA A 111 20.99 -20.57 14.24
N PRO A 112 19.66 -20.67 14.14
CA PRO A 112 18.93 -21.79 14.73
C PRO A 112 19.44 -23.11 14.13
N PRO A 113 19.52 -24.20 14.92
CA PRO A 113 19.94 -25.50 14.41
C PRO A 113 19.00 -25.95 13.28
N PRO A 114 19.50 -26.73 12.31
CA PRO A 114 18.68 -27.23 11.21
C PRO A 114 17.45 -27.98 11.74
N GLY A 115 16.25 -27.58 11.32
CA GLY A 115 14.98 -28.08 11.85
C GLY A 115 13.84 -28.12 10.82
N THR A 116 12.70 -28.71 11.18
CA THR A 116 11.58 -28.98 10.25
C THR A 116 10.85 -27.73 9.75
N ARG A 117 11.03 -26.56 10.41
CA ARG A 117 10.44 -25.26 10.03
C ARG A 117 11.49 -24.15 10.00
N PRO A 118 12.32 -24.07 8.94
CA PRO A 118 13.47 -23.17 8.88
C PRO A 118 13.11 -21.68 8.89
N LEU A 119 11.96 -21.32 8.29
CA LEU A 119 11.54 -19.91 8.17
C LEU A 119 10.86 -19.38 9.44
N ALA A 120 10.08 -20.21 10.14
CA ALA A 120 9.26 -19.77 11.27
C ALA A 120 10.06 -19.23 12.48
N HIS A 121 11.34 -19.60 12.58
CA HIS A 121 12.24 -19.21 13.67
C HIS A 121 13.41 -18.35 13.18
N LEU A 122 13.35 -17.85 11.94
CA LEU A 122 14.42 -17.07 11.36
C LEU A 122 14.37 -15.63 11.90
N ASP A 123 15.45 -15.21 12.57
CA ASP A 123 15.61 -13.83 13.02
C ASP A 123 15.68 -12.85 11.83
N ARG A 124 15.23 -11.61 12.03
CA ARG A 124 15.13 -10.60 10.96
C ARG A 124 16.50 -10.16 10.43
N ASP A 125 17.51 -10.09 11.29
CA ASP A 125 18.88 -9.73 10.92
C ASP A 125 19.55 -10.90 10.18
N VAL A 126 19.29 -12.13 10.63
CA VAL A 126 19.73 -13.35 9.93
C VAL A 126 19.11 -13.43 8.53
N ALA A 127 17.81 -13.16 8.39
CA ALA A 127 17.13 -13.14 7.09
C ALA A 127 17.76 -12.12 6.13
N ALA A 128 18.11 -10.93 6.61
CA ALA A 128 18.80 -9.92 5.79
C ALA A 128 20.18 -10.38 5.32
N GLN A 129 20.97 -11.02 6.20
CA GLN A 129 22.29 -11.55 5.84
C GLN A 129 22.20 -12.73 4.86
N VAL A 130 21.24 -13.63 5.05
CA VAL A 130 20.97 -14.75 4.14
C VAL A 130 20.66 -14.23 2.74
N LEU A 131 19.85 -13.17 2.61
CA LEU A 131 19.55 -12.56 1.31
C LEU A 131 20.80 -12.07 0.58
N LEU A 132 21.71 -11.38 1.30
CA LEU A 132 22.96 -10.88 0.72
C LEU A 132 23.92 -12.02 0.35
N LEU A 133 23.98 -13.09 1.15
CA LEU A 133 24.76 -14.26 0.81
C LEU A 133 24.21 -14.99 -0.42
N ILE A 134 22.90 -15.16 -0.51
CA ILE A 134 22.24 -15.72 -1.70
C ILE A 134 22.59 -14.86 -2.92
N GLN A 135 22.45 -13.53 -2.82
CA GLN A 135 22.80 -12.58 -3.87
C GLN A 135 24.24 -12.74 -4.38
N GLY A 136 25.21 -12.85 -3.45
CA GLY A 136 26.63 -12.89 -3.80
C GLY A 136 27.20 -14.27 -4.10
N ARG A 137 26.59 -15.35 -3.59
CA ARG A 137 27.23 -16.68 -3.50
C ARG A 137 26.41 -17.82 -4.11
N ALA A 138 25.11 -17.62 -4.40
CA ALA A 138 24.26 -18.71 -4.89
C ALA A 138 24.80 -19.39 -6.16
N GLN A 139 25.32 -18.61 -7.10
CA GLN A 139 25.93 -19.17 -8.31
C GLN A 139 27.22 -19.96 -7.98
N ALA A 140 28.10 -19.38 -7.15
CA ALA A 140 29.34 -20.02 -6.75
C ALA A 140 29.11 -21.34 -6.00
N TRP A 141 28.10 -21.44 -5.13
CA TRP A 141 27.78 -22.70 -4.45
C TRP A 141 27.39 -23.83 -5.40
N VAL A 142 26.80 -23.50 -6.56
CA VAL A 142 26.44 -24.48 -7.58
C VAL A 142 27.66 -24.84 -8.45
N GLU A 143 28.47 -23.85 -8.82
CA GLU A 143 29.70 -24.04 -9.61
C GLU A 143 30.77 -24.83 -8.85
N ASP A 144 30.90 -24.59 -7.54
CA ASP A 144 31.79 -25.33 -6.63
C ASP A 144 31.28 -26.76 -6.33
N GLY A 145 30.09 -27.14 -6.81
CA GLY A 145 29.49 -28.45 -6.56
C GLY A 145 28.93 -28.63 -5.14
N ARG A 146 28.88 -27.59 -4.31
CA ARG A 146 28.29 -27.65 -2.96
C ARG A 146 26.79 -27.91 -2.98
N ILE A 147 26.14 -27.48 -4.06
CA ILE A 147 24.74 -27.83 -4.38
C ILE A 147 24.75 -28.58 -5.71
N ALA A 148 24.46 -29.89 -5.66
CA ALA A 148 24.51 -30.81 -6.79
C ALA A 148 23.41 -30.55 -7.84
N THR A 149 23.51 -29.41 -8.54
CA THR A 149 22.62 -28.97 -9.61
C THR A 149 23.41 -28.20 -10.67
N ARG A 150 22.81 -27.90 -11.82
CA ARG A 150 23.43 -27.03 -12.84
C ARG A 150 22.82 -25.63 -12.76
N TRP A 151 23.66 -24.60 -12.76
CA TRP A 151 23.17 -23.22 -12.78
C TRP A 151 22.39 -22.96 -14.08
N GLY A 152 21.12 -22.56 -13.93
CA GLY A 152 20.21 -22.35 -15.06
C GLY A 152 18.92 -21.63 -14.66
N PRO A 153 18.02 -21.35 -15.62
CA PRO A 153 16.81 -20.55 -15.38
C PRO A 153 15.91 -21.11 -14.27
N SER A 154 15.76 -22.44 -14.21
CA SER A 154 14.93 -23.10 -13.20
C SER A 154 15.49 -22.94 -11.78
N VAL A 155 16.82 -23.02 -11.63
CA VAL A 155 17.49 -22.79 -10.34
C VAL A 155 17.36 -21.33 -9.93
N ARG A 156 17.63 -20.39 -10.85
CA ARG A 156 17.46 -18.95 -10.61
C ARG A 156 16.03 -18.60 -10.17
N ASN A 157 15.01 -19.17 -10.82
CA ASN A 157 13.60 -18.97 -10.44
C ASN A 157 13.30 -19.56 -9.04
N SER A 158 13.86 -20.73 -8.71
CA SER A 158 13.72 -21.32 -7.37
C SER A 158 14.33 -20.44 -6.29
N VAL A 159 15.50 -19.85 -6.56
CA VAL A 159 16.19 -18.90 -5.67
C VAL A 159 15.40 -17.58 -5.57
N ALA A 160 14.88 -17.05 -6.68
CA ALA A 160 14.03 -15.86 -6.69
C ALA A 160 12.78 -16.04 -5.80
N LYS A 161 12.11 -17.19 -5.89
CA LYS A 161 10.98 -17.51 -5.01
C LYS A 161 11.37 -17.68 -3.54
N LEU A 162 12.62 -18.05 -3.24
CA LEU A 162 13.14 -18.08 -1.88
C LEU A 162 13.38 -16.64 -1.38
N VAL A 163 13.98 -15.80 -2.22
CA VAL A 163 14.18 -14.36 -1.94
C VAL A 163 12.84 -13.68 -1.68
N GLU A 164 11.81 -13.92 -2.51
CA GLU A 164 10.45 -13.38 -2.33
C GLU A 164 9.85 -13.73 -0.96
N ARG A 165 10.15 -14.91 -0.42
CA ARG A 165 9.67 -15.34 0.91
C ARG A 165 10.48 -14.75 2.06
N LEU A 166 11.78 -14.53 1.86
CA LEU A 166 12.70 -14.01 2.88
C LEU A 166 12.66 -12.48 2.98
N LEU A 167 12.42 -11.79 1.86
CA LEU A 167 12.44 -10.33 1.75
C LEU A 167 11.52 -9.59 2.74
N PRO A 168 10.27 -10.04 3.00
CA PRO A 168 9.40 -9.40 3.99
C PRO A 168 9.82 -9.67 5.44
N MET A 169 10.62 -10.71 5.67
CA MET A 169 11.10 -11.12 6.99
C MET A 169 12.39 -10.39 7.37
N ALA A 170 13.19 -10.03 6.39
CA ALA A 170 14.44 -9.32 6.57
C ALA A 170 14.24 -7.95 7.21
N ARG A 171 15.14 -7.57 8.12
CA ARG A 171 15.17 -6.22 8.66
C ARG A 171 15.39 -5.21 7.54
N GLN A 172 14.64 -4.11 7.57
CA GLN A 172 14.84 -3.00 6.66
C GLN A 172 16.24 -2.42 6.84
N GLN A 173 17.00 -2.33 5.75
CA GLN A 173 18.35 -1.81 5.76
C GLN A 173 18.34 -0.29 5.65
N LEU A 174 19.23 0.37 6.41
CA LEU A 174 19.48 1.80 6.31
C LEU A 174 20.78 2.00 5.53
N VAL A 175 20.68 2.58 4.34
CA VAL A 175 21.84 2.88 3.50
C VAL A 175 22.25 4.33 3.73
N VAL A 176 23.53 4.54 3.98
CA VAL A 176 24.11 5.84 4.26
C VAL A 176 24.86 6.32 3.03
N PHE A 177 24.49 7.48 2.54
CA PHE A 177 25.15 8.15 1.43
C PHE A 177 25.87 9.40 1.94
N GLU A 178 27.17 9.45 1.69
CA GLU A 178 28.05 10.56 2.06
C GLU A 178 28.28 11.46 0.85
N THR A 179 28.17 12.77 1.04
CA THR A 179 28.45 13.74 -0.03
C THR A 179 29.95 13.73 -0.36
N GLU A 180 30.31 13.63 -1.64
CA GLU A 180 31.71 13.60 -2.06
C GLU A 180 32.46 14.88 -1.65
N ARG A 181 33.64 14.73 -1.01
CA ARG A 181 34.49 15.86 -0.61
C ARG A 181 35.19 16.49 -1.83
N LYS A 182 34.94 17.77 -2.12
CA LYS A 182 35.82 18.55 -3.01
C LYS A 182 37.12 18.90 -2.27
N ARG A 183 38.28 18.53 -2.83
CA ARG A 183 39.63 18.73 -2.26
C ARG A 183 40.04 20.19 -2.00
N THR A 184 39.27 21.18 -2.44
CA THR A 184 39.66 22.60 -2.44
C THR A 184 38.97 23.46 -1.37
N SER A 185 38.08 22.90 -0.54
CA SER A 185 37.36 23.63 0.51
C SER A 185 37.74 23.13 1.90
N PHE A 186 38.10 24.05 2.81
CA PHE A 186 38.31 23.76 4.24
C PHE A 186 37.00 23.52 5.00
N MET A 187 35.84 23.78 4.38
CA MET A 187 34.52 23.38 4.88
C MET A 187 34.13 22.08 4.18
N ALA A 188 34.50 20.95 4.77
CA ALA A 188 34.14 19.62 4.33
C ALA A 188 33.25 18.97 5.40
N ASP A 189 31.95 18.95 5.13
CA ASP A 189 31.12 17.74 5.14
C ASP A 189 29.75 18.17 4.62
N GLY A 190 29.38 17.71 3.43
CA GLY A 190 28.02 17.87 2.93
C GLY A 190 27.03 17.03 3.75
N PRO A 191 25.72 17.19 3.53
CA PRO A 191 24.71 16.38 4.22
C PRO A 191 24.95 14.90 3.97
N VAL A 192 24.77 14.11 5.03
CA VAL A 192 24.67 12.65 4.93
C VAL A 192 23.20 12.32 4.70
N ILE A 193 22.93 11.52 3.67
CA ILE A 193 21.57 11.14 3.28
C ILE A 193 21.35 9.68 3.68
N PHE A 194 20.35 9.45 4.51
CA PHE A 194 19.94 8.13 4.97
C PHE A 194 18.76 7.66 4.13
N VAL A 195 18.90 6.56 3.40
CA VAL A 195 17.82 5.95 2.62
C VAL A 195 17.40 4.65 3.29
N ARG A 196 16.10 4.52 3.56
CA ARG A 196 15.52 3.30 4.13
C ARG A 196 15.10 2.36 3.00
N LEU A 197 15.83 1.27 2.81
CA LEU A 197 15.53 0.24 1.80
C LEU A 197 14.33 -0.62 2.21
N THR A 198 13.14 -0.05 2.09
CA THR A 198 11.88 -0.79 2.22
C THR A 198 11.71 -1.79 1.08
N VAL A 199 10.89 -2.82 1.28
CA VAL A 199 10.59 -3.81 0.23
C VAL A 199 10.05 -3.12 -1.04
N PRO A 200 9.07 -2.19 -0.97
CA PRO A 200 8.60 -1.48 -2.15
C PRO A 200 9.68 -0.65 -2.86
N LEU A 201 10.58 -0.02 -2.10
CA LEU A 201 11.69 0.74 -2.68
C LEU A 201 12.68 -0.19 -3.41
N GLN A 202 12.99 -1.35 -2.83
CA GLN A 202 13.85 -2.35 -3.47
C GLN A 202 13.24 -2.89 -4.78
N GLU A 203 11.94 -3.21 -4.79
CA GLU A 203 11.23 -3.64 -6.02
C GLU A 203 11.26 -2.55 -7.09
N ARG A 204 11.08 -1.28 -6.69
CA ARG A 204 11.16 -0.13 -7.60
C ARG A 204 12.56 0.06 -8.17
N ILE A 205 13.59 -0.02 -7.34
CA ILE A 205 14.99 0.04 -7.78
C ILE A 205 15.28 -1.10 -8.77
N ALA A 206 14.76 -2.30 -8.53
CA ALA A 206 14.90 -3.42 -9.47
C ALA A 206 14.26 -3.14 -10.83
N ALA A 207 13.04 -2.60 -10.84
CA ALA A 207 12.36 -2.19 -12.07
C ALA A 207 13.13 -1.08 -12.82
N LEU A 208 13.63 -0.07 -12.11
CA LEU A 208 14.46 1.01 -12.67
C LEU A 208 15.77 0.47 -13.26
N SER A 209 16.46 -0.40 -12.52
CA SER A 209 17.71 -1.02 -12.98
C SER A 209 17.50 -1.88 -14.22
N ALA A 210 16.38 -2.60 -14.31
CA ALA A 210 16.01 -3.33 -15.53
C ALA A 210 15.72 -2.37 -16.70
N MET A 211 14.98 -1.28 -16.45
CA MET A 211 14.73 -0.25 -17.45
C MET A 211 16.03 0.36 -18.00
N VAL A 212 17.03 0.59 -17.14
CA VAL A 212 18.35 1.08 -17.54
C VAL A 212 19.04 0.10 -18.48
N ARG A 213 18.99 -1.21 -18.17
CA ARG A 213 19.56 -2.26 -19.04
C ARG A 213 18.83 -2.38 -20.37
N ASP A 214 17.50 -2.42 -20.35
CA ASP A 214 16.66 -2.62 -21.53
C ASP A 214 16.78 -1.48 -22.56
N GLN A 215 17.07 -0.26 -22.09
CA GLN A 215 17.18 0.94 -22.93
C GLN A 215 18.62 1.45 -23.07
N GLU A 216 19.61 0.70 -22.59
CA GLU A 216 21.03 1.07 -22.63
C GLU A 216 21.30 2.48 -22.06
N LEU A 217 20.57 2.83 -21.00
CA LEU A 217 20.72 4.13 -20.34
C LEU A 217 21.94 4.13 -19.42
N GLN A 218 22.48 5.32 -19.13
CA GLN A 218 23.51 5.45 -18.10
C GLN A 218 22.92 5.21 -16.70
N HIS A 219 21.82 5.90 -16.40
CA HIS A 219 21.05 5.77 -15.18
C HIS A 219 19.67 6.42 -15.34
N VAL A 220 18.78 6.16 -14.38
CA VAL A 220 17.48 6.81 -14.24
C VAL A 220 17.47 7.59 -12.94
N VAL A 221 16.78 8.74 -12.94
CA VAL A 221 16.65 9.64 -11.78
C VAL A 221 15.20 9.63 -11.31
N MET A 222 14.97 9.40 -10.02
CA MET A 222 13.65 9.51 -9.39
C MET A 222 13.68 10.39 -8.13
N PRO A 223 12.63 11.17 -7.83
CA PRO A 223 12.59 11.93 -6.58
C PRO A 223 12.52 10.99 -5.38
N LEU A 224 13.27 11.31 -4.32
CA LEU A 224 13.13 10.65 -3.04
C LEU A 224 12.05 11.34 -2.21
N THR A 225 11.13 10.56 -1.66
CA THR A 225 10.09 11.09 -0.78
C THR A 225 10.57 11.17 0.66
N ALA A 226 9.93 12.00 1.48
CA ALA A 226 10.21 12.06 2.92
C ALA A 226 9.94 10.71 3.64
N ALA A 227 9.19 9.79 3.02
CA ALA A 227 8.98 8.45 3.56
C ALA A 227 10.18 7.50 3.30
N ASP A 228 11.00 7.80 2.29
CA ASP A 228 12.09 6.92 1.84
C ASP A 228 13.46 7.35 2.38
N HIS A 229 13.63 8.62 2.76
CA HIS A 229 14.92 9.15 3.18
C HIS A 229 14.84 10.24 4.26
N ALA A 230 15.98 10.47 4.92
CA ALA A 230 16.21 11.56 5.86
C ALA A 230 17.63 12.14 5.68
N TRP A 231 17.86 13.36 6.15
CA TRP A 231 19.14 14.06 6.08
C TRP A 231 19.78 14.14 7.48
N SER A 232 21.10 14.30 7.57
CA SER A 232 21.79 14.59 8.83
C SER A 232 21.33 15.91 9.45
N THR A 233 21.09 15.90 10.76
CA THR A 233 20.56 17.04 11.54
C THR A 233 21.46 18.26 11.52
N HIS A 234 22.79 18.09 11.41
CA HIS A 234 23.74 19.20 11.32
C HIS A 234 23.63 20.01 10.01
N HIS A 235 22.85 19.52 9.04
CA HIS A 235 22.60 20.14 7.74
C HIS A 235 21.12 20.44 7.50
N LEU A 236 20.27 20.10 8.47
CA LEU A 236 18.84 20.37 8.43
C LEU A 236 18.57 21.73 9.04
N TYR A 237 18.18 22.67 8.17
CA TYR A 237 17.30 23.81 8.43
C TYR A 237 17.58 24.66 9.69
N SER A 238 18.07 25.89 9.48
CA SER A 238 17.70 27.02 10.35
C SER A 238 16.47 27.72 9.74
N PRO A 239 15.41 28.03 10.52
CA PRO A 239 14.24 28.75 10.05
C PRO A 239 14.52 30.06 9.32
N GLU A 240 15.66 30.69 9.62
CA GLU A 240 16.09 31.98 9.08
C GLU A 240 16.76 31.87 7.70
N SER A 241 17.06 30.65 7.23
CA SER A 241 17.94 30.46 6.06
C SER A 241 17.22 30.44 4.70
N HIS A 242 15.89 30.29 4.64
CA HIS A 242 15.11 30.20 3.39
C HIS A 242 15.68 29.21 2.33
N LEU A 243 16.35 28.14 2.77
CA LEU A 243 16.95 27.12 1.91
C LEU A 243 16.02 25.90 1.74
N PHE A 244 15.81 25.46 0.50
CA PHE A 244 15.12 24.23 0.13
C PHE A 244 16.12 23.20 -0.39
N LEU A 245 15.91 21.95 0.01
CA LEU A 245 16.76 20.81 -0.34
C LEU A 245 15.92 19.75 -1.05
N ASP A 246 16.18 19.53 -2.33
CA ASP A 246 15.57 18.43 -3.08
C ASP A 246 16.57 17.28 -3.21
N SER A 247 16.10 16.04 -3.13
CA SER A 247 16.91 14.84 -3.34
C SER A 247 16.28 13.90 -4.37
N TRP A 248 17.15 13.29 -5.17
CA TRP A 248 16.81 12.33 -6.19
C TRP A 248 17.69 11.10 -6.07
N LEU A 249 17.07 9.92 -6.08
CA LEU A 249 17.78 8.66 -6.21
C LEU A 249 18.11 8.43 -7.68
N CYS A 250 19.40 8.25 -7.95
CA CYS A 250 19.92 7.84 -9.23
C CYS A 250 20.17 6.32 -9.20
N VAL A 251 19.66 5.62 -10.21
CA VAL A 251 19.76 4.15 -10.32
C VAL A 251 20.37 3.79 -11.66
N SER A 252 21.52 3.11 -11.65
CA SER A 252 22.14 2.52 -12.83
C SER A 252 21.85 1.02 -12.93
N ALA A 253 22.46 0.35 -13.91
CA ALA A 253 22.38 -1.10 -14.05
C ALA A 253 23.00 -1.86 -12.87
N ARG A 254 23.91 -1.23 -12.10
CA ARG A 254 24.69 -1.88 -11.03
C ARG A 254 24.85 -1.06 -9.75
N GLU A 255 24.62 0.24 -9.78
CA GLU A 255 24.93 1.16 -8.69
C GLU A 255 23.77 2.11 -8.41
N ILE A 256 23.74 2.65 -7.20
CA ILE A 256 22.84 3.72 -6.77
C ILE A 256 23.62 4.84 -6.09
N TRP A 257 23.14 6.07 -6.23
CA TRP A 257 23.61 7.25 -5.50
C TRP A 257 22.48 8.26 -5.36
N VAL A 258 22.68 9.26 -4.52
CA VAL A 258 21.73 10.36 -4.36
C VAL A 258 22.33 11.62 -4.95
N GLU A 259 21.55 12.29 -5.78
CA GLU A 259 21.81 13.66 -6.20
C GLU A 259 20.89 14.58 -5.44
N TRP A 260 21.41 15.72 -5.03
CA TRP A 260 20.63 16.70 -4.29
C TRP A 260 20.99 18.11 -4.73
N ASN A 261 20.07 19.04 -4.50
CA ASN A 261 20.35 20.45 -4.74
C ASN A 261 20.06 21.30 -3.51
N ARG A 262 20.71 22.46 -3.50
CA ARG A 262 20.43 23.54 -2.56
C ARG A 262 19.83 24.69 -3.36
N LYS A 263 18.63 25.12 -2.99
CA LYS A 263 17.96 26.31 -3.53
C LYS A 263 17.77 27.30 -2.40
N SER A 264 18.20 28.55 -2.58
CA SER A 264 17.75 29.66 -1.74
C SER A 264 16.50 30.29 -2.36
N TRP A 265 15.69 30.94 -1.53
CA TRP A 265 14.53 31.70 -2.02
C TRP A 265 14.94 32.96 -2.81
N HIS A 266 16.20 33.39 -2.68
CA HIS A 266 16.78 34.49 -3.44
C HIS A 266 17.33 34.00 -4.80
N GLU A 267 16.92 34.64 -5.89
CA GLU A 267 17.33 34.31 -7.28
C GLU A 267 18.82 34.51 -7.58
N GLU A 268 19.60 35.10 -6.67
CA GLU A 268 21.01 35.47 -6.88
C GLU A 268 22.00 34.30 -6.75
N GLU A 269 21.61 33.19 -6.10
CA GLU A 269 22.46 31.99 -6.02
C GLU A 269 21.94 30.90 -6.97
N PRO A 270 22.70 30.52 -8.03
CA PRO A 270 22.29 29.44 -8.90
C PRO A 270 22.22 28.12 -8.12
N PRO A 271 21.20 27.27 -8.36
CA PRO A 271 21.05 26.01 -7.63
C PRO A 271 22.26 25.11 -7.84
N GLU A 272 23.00 24.84 -6.77
CA GLU A 272 24.12 23.91 -6.82
C GLU A 272 23.61 22.47 -6.73
N ARG A 273 24.03 21.63 -7.68
CA ARG A 273 23.75 20.19 -7.68
C ARG A 273 24.98 19.43 -7.20
N HIS A 274 24.77 18.61 -6.18
CA HIS A 274 25.79 17.78 -5.55
C HIS A 274 25.39 16.31 -5.67
N ALA A 275 26.39 15.42 -5.59
CA ALA A 275 26.20 13.98 -5.65
C ALA A 275 26.91 13.30 -4.47
N THR A 276 26.35 12.19 -4.02
CA THR A 276 26.95 11.33 -3.00
C THR A 276 27.86 10.29 -3.61
N ASN A 277 28.56 9.53 -2.75
CA ASN A 277 29.23 8.30 -3.14
C ASN A 277 28.24 7.32 -3.81
N ARG A 278 28.79 6.48 -4.70
CA ARG A 278 28.04 5.40 -5.35
C ARG A 278 28.15 4.11 -4.54
N ILE A 279 27.05 3.35 -4.49
CA ILE A 279 26.97 2.08 -3.77
C ILE A 279 26.51 0.99 -4.75
N SER A 280 27.15 -0.17 -4.70
CA SER A 280 26.79 -1.33 -5.52
C SER A 280 25.45 -1.93 -5.08
N LEU A 281 24.54 -2.13 -6.03
CA LEU A 281 23.22 -2.72 -5.78
C LEU A 281 23.32 -4.12 -5.16
N ARG A 282 24.32 -4.91 -5.58
CA ARG A 282 24.51 -6.28 -5.09
C ARG A 282 24.98 -6.36 -3.65
N GLU A 283 25.53 -5.27 -3.11
CA GLU A 283 26.02 -5.20 -1.73
C GLU A 283 24.91 -4.87 -0.74
N VAL A 284 23.83 -4.21 -1.20
CA VAL A 284 22.74 -3.73 -0.33
C VAL A 284 21.40 -4.43 -0.55
N MET A 285 21.22 -5.17 -1.65
CA MET A 285 19.96 -5.85 -1.93
C MET A 285 20.11 -7.05 -2.89
N PRO A 286 19.18 -8.03 -2.86
CA PRO A 286 19.22 -9.22 -3.72
C PRO A 286 18.74 -8.94 -5.16
N ILE A 287 19.30 -7.91 -5.80
CA ILE A 287 18.86 -7.34 -7.08
C ILE A 287 18.71 -8.35 -8.22
N ASP A 288 19.57 -9.38 -8.31
CA ASP A 288 19.54 -10.34 -9.42
C ASP A 288 18.36 -11.32 -9.32
N PHE A 289 17.73 -11.39 -8.13
CA PHE A 289 16.66 -12.32 -7.81
C PHE A 289 15.31 -11.64 -7.55
N LEU A 290 15.26 -10.31 -7.59
CA LEU A 290 14.02 -9.57 -7.49
C LEU A 290 13.23 -9.67 -8.79
N SER A 291 11.94 -9.99 -8.67
CA SER A 291 11.04 -9.93 -9.81
C SER A 291 10.82 -8.47 -10.19
N THR A 292 10.93 -8.16 -11.49
CA THR A 292 10.62 -6.83 -12.03
C THR A 292 9.15 -6.80 -12.44
N PRO A 293 8.24 -6.21 -11.67
CA PRO A 293 6.87 -6.05 -12.12
C PRO A 293 6.83 -4.91 -13.14
N ASN A 294 7.27 -5.15 -14.38
CA ASN A 294 6.80 -4.33 -15.49
C ASN A 294 5.33 -4.70 -15.70
N LYS A 295 4.44 -4.05 -14.94
CA LYS A 295 3.00 -4.21 -15.09
C LYS A 295 2.62 -3.51 -16.39
N VAL A 296 2.52 -4.31 -17.45
CA VAL A 296 1.95 -3.86 -18.72
C VAL A 296 0.47 -3.65 -18.48
N LEU A 297 0.02 -2.41 -18.61
CA LEU A 297 -1.39 -2.07 -18.48
C LEU A 297 -2.08 -2.26 -19.83
N SER A 298 -3.08 -3.13 -19.85
CA SER A 298 -4.03 -3.23 -20.96
C SER A 298 -5.06 -2.11 -20.83
N PRO A 299 -5.38 -1.36 -21.92
CA PRO A 299 -6.40 -0.33 -21.91
C PRO A 299 -7.81 -0.87 -21.57
N VAL A 300 -8.03 -2.17 -21.77
CA VAL A 300 -9.26 -2.87 -21.38
C VAL A 300 -8.97 -3.78 -20.19
N ILE A 301 -9.73 -3.58 -19.11
CA ILE A 301 -9.65 -4.41 -17.90
C ILE A 301 -10.57 -5.62 -18.05
N SER A 302 -10.05 -6.82 -17.75
CA SER A 302 -10.84 -8.04 -17.87
C SER A 302 -11.92 -8.14 -16.77
N ARG A 303 -13.05 -8.76 -17.10
CA ARG A 303 -14.12 -9.06 -16.13
C ARG A 303 -13.61 -9.85 -14.93
N VAL A 304 -12.61 -10.72 -15.14
CA VAL A 304 -11.99 -11.54 -14.09
C VAL A 304 -11.32 -10.67 -13.02
N ALA A 305 -10.71 -9.55 -13.40
CA ALA A 305 -10.06 -8.65 -12.45
C ALA A 305 -11.07 -7.90 -11.56
N ILE A 306 -12.28 -7.62 -12.07
CA ILE A 306 -13.29 -6.84 -11.37
C ILE A 306 -14.25 -7.71 -10.55
N THR A 307 -14.53 -8.94 -11.01
CA THR A 307 -15.49 -9.86 -10.36
C THR A 307 -15.29 -10.01 -8.84
N PRO A 308 -14.06 -10.14 -8.31
CA PRO A 308 -13.82 -10.23 -6.86
C PRO A 308 -14.23 -8.98 -6.07
N TYR A 309 -14.37 -7.83 -6.74
CA TYR A 309 -14.60 -6.52 -6.13
C TYR A 309 -15.99 -5.94 -6.46
N ALA A 310 -16.86 -6.70 -7.12
CA ALA A 310 -18.16 -6.22 -7.59
C ALA A 310 -19.05 -5.67 -6.46
N ASP A 311 -19.02 -6.28 -5.27
CA ASP A 311 -19.79 -5.82 -4.11
C ASP A 311 -19.25 -4.49 -3.57
N ARG A 312 -17.93 -4.37 -3.42
CA ARG A 312 -17.27 -3.14 -2.96
C ARG A 312 -17.46 -1.99 -3.94
N LEU A 313 -17.43 -2.29 -5.24
CA LEU A 313 -17.72 -1.31 -6.30
C LEU A 313 -19.17 -0.82 -6.22
N ARG A 314 -20.15 -1.72 -6.02
CA ARG A 314 -21.56 -1.32 -5.85
C ARG A 314 -21.79 -0.50 -4.59
N ALA A 315 -21.13 -0.84 -3.48
CA ALA A 315 -21.21 -0.07 -2.25
C ALA A 315 -20.64 1.34 -2.42
N LEU A 316 -19.50 1.47 -3.11
CA LEU A 316 -18.90 2.76 -3.44
C LEU A 316 -19.84 3.60 -4.32
N GLN A 317 -20.44 2.99 -5.36
CA GLN A 317 -21.43 3.66 -6.22
C GLN A 317 -22.64 4.20 -5.45
N GLU A 318 -23.15 3.42 -4.50
CA GLU A 318 -24.28 3.84 -3.68
C GLU A 318 -23.88 4.97 -2.73
N ALA A 319 -22.70 4.88 -2.12
CA ALA A 319 -22.19 5.93 -1.25
C ALA A 319 -21.95 7.25 -2.00
N GLU A 320 -21.37 7.20 -3.21
CA GLU A 320 -21.20 8.36 -4.09
C GLU A 320 -22.54 8.98 -4.46
N ARG A 321 -23.56 8.16 -4.80
CA ARG A 321 -24.91 8.64 -5.11
C ARG A 321 -25.57 9.34 -3.91
N ILE A 322 -25.45 8.75 -2.73
CA ILE A 322 -26.01 9.34 -1.50
C ILE A 322 -25.32 10.67 -1.19
N HIS A 323 -23.98 10.71 -1.30
CA HIS A 323 -23.22 11.93 -1.12
C HIS A 323 -23.62 13.02 -2.12
N GLU A 324 -23.74 12.69 -3.40
CA GLU A 324 -24.18 13.64 -4.44
C GLU A 324 -25.58 14.20 -4.15
N MET A 325 -26.51 13.33 -3.74
CA MET A 325 -27.87 13.72 -3.37
C MET A 325 -27.89 14.66 -2.16
N MET A 326 -27.12 14.34 -1.12
CA MET A 326 -27.02 15.15 0.10
C MET A 326 -26.33 16.49 -0.16
N SER A 327 -25.25 16.50 -0.93
CA SER A 327 -24.51 17.71 -1.33
C SER A 327 -25.38 18.64 -2.17
N THR A 328 -26.13 18.09 -3.13
CA THR A 328 -27.08 18.85 -3.95
C THR A 328 -28.18 19.47 -3.08
N ALA A 329 -28.73 18.72 -2.13
CA ALA A 329 -29.75 19.23 -1.20
C ALA A 329 -29.19 20.35 -0.31
N ALA A 330 -28.01 20.17 0.28
CA ALA A 330 -27.36 21.19 1.11
C ALA A 330 -27.12 22.50 0.33
N TYR A 331 -26.59 22.40 -0.89
CA TYR A 331 -26.34 23.56 -1.75
C TYR A 331 -27.63 24.29 -2.16
N ALA A 332 -28.69 23.55 -2.50
CA ALA A 332 -29.99 24.14 -2.82
C ALA A 332 -30.56 24.96 -1.65
N MET A 333 -30.46 24.43 -0.43
CA MET A 333 -30.94 25.12 0.77
C MET A 333 -30.14 26.38 1.08
N GLN A 334 -28.82 26.36 0.91
CA GLN A 334 -27.98 27.54 1.10
C GLN A 334 -28.31 28.66 0.10
N ARG A 335 -28.59 28.29 -1.16
CA ARG A 335 -28.88 29.26 -2.24
C ARG A 335 -30.23 29.95 -2.06
N GLU A 336 -31.25 29.21 -1.62
CA GLU A 336 -32.62 29.73 -1.58
C GLU A 336 -32.93 30.53 -0.30
N VAL A 337 -32.07 30.49 0.72
CA VAL A 337 -32.35 31.14 2.01
C VAL A 337 -31.19 32.03 2.50
N PRO A 338 -31.20 33.35 2.20
CA PRO A 338 -30.13 34.27 2.58
C PRO A 338 -30.01 34.43 4.11
N GLY A 339 -28.80 34.20 4.63
CA GLY A 339 -28.54 34.13 6.08
C GLY A 339 -28.77 35.44 6.83
N GLU A 340 -28.57 36.59 6.19
CA GLU A 340 -28.79 37.89 6.81
C GLU A 340 -30.27 38.12 7.14
N ILE A 341 -31.15 37.76 6.20
CA ILE A 341 -32.61 37.88 6.35
C ILE A 341 -33.10 36.97 7.48
N LEU A 342 -32.64 35.71 7.54
CA LEU A 342 -32.98 34.80 8.62
C LEU A 342 -32.51 35.29 10.00
N SER A 343 -31.32 35.89 10.08
CA SER A 343 -30.79 36.42 11.34
C SER A 343 -31.62 37.60 11.89
N VAL A 344 -32.28 38.35 11.00
CA VAL A 344 -33.20 39.43 11.34
C VAL A 344 -34.54 38.86 11.76
N VAL A 345 -35.05 37.85 11.04
CA VAL A 345 -36.30 37.14 11.36
C VAL A 345 -36.21 36.50 12.76
N ASP A 346 -35.13 35.79 13.06
CA ASP A 346 -34.90 35.19 14.38
C ASP A 346 -34.91 36.24 15.49
N ARG A 347 -34.25 37.39 15.27
CA ARG A 347 -34.20 38.48 16.25
C ARG A 347 -35.55 39.15 16.46
N LEU A 348 -36.36 39.32 15.41
CA LEU A 348 -37.63 40.03 15.47
C LEU A 348 -38.79 39.17 15.99
N TRP A 349 -38.87 37.89 15.59
CA TRP A 349 -40.02 37.04 15.88
C TRP A 349 -39.76 35.94 16.92
N PHE A 350 -38.51 35.52 17.12
CA PHE A 350 -38.18 34.34 17.95
C PHE A 350 -37.20 34.65 19.10
N GLY A 351 -36.65 35.87 19.15
CA GLY A 351 -35.80 36.35 20.25
C GLY A 351 -34.56 35.47 20.49
N GLU A 352 -34.54 34.79 21.64
CA GLU A 352 -33.43 33.90 22.05
C GLU A 352 -33.53 32.48 21.49
N GLU A 353 -34.72 32.01 21.06
CA GLU A 353 -34.90 30.64 20.57
C GLU A 353 -34.21 30.39 19.21
N ARG A 354 -34.09 31.44 18.38
CA ARG A 354 -33.36 31.48 17.10
C ARG A 354 -33.40 30.19 16.26
N PRO A 355 -34.60 29.65 15.95
CA PRO A 355 -34.75 28.35 15.31
C PRO A 355 -34.13 28.31 13.91
N PHE A 356 -34.12 29.41 13.15
CA PHE A 356 -33.55 29.43 11.80
C PHE A 356 -32.03 29.41 11.81
N GLN A 357 -31.40 30.12 12.75
CA GLN A 357 -29.96 30.06 12.97
C GLN A 357 -29.53 28.68 13.47
N ALA A 358 -30.29 28.06 14.38
CA ALA A 358 -30.03 26.69 14.84
C ALA A 358 -30.10 25.67 13.70
N ALA A 359 -31.11 25.77 12.83
CA ALA A 359 -31.21 24.94 11.63
C ALA A 359 -30.00 25.15 10.69
N ARG A 360 -29.58 26.41 10.49
CA ARG A 360 -28.42 26.75 9.67
C ARG A 360 -27.09 26.23 10.23
N ASP A 361 -26.91 26.26 11.54
CA ASP A 361 -25.73 25.68 12.19
C ASP A 361 -25.72 24.14 12.09
N ALA A 362 -26.90 23.50 12.16
CA ALA A 362 -27.04 22.08 11.86
C ALA A 362 -26.69 21.76 10.40
N PHE A 363 -27.09 22.58 9.43
CA PHE A 363 -26.69 22.40 8.03
C PHE A 363 -25.20 22.64 7.79
N ARG A 364 -24.59 23.62 8.44
CA ARG A 364 -23.13 23.82 8.36
C ARG A 364 -22.36 22.61 8.91
N HIS A 365 -22.89 21.97 9.95
CA HIS A 365 -22.34 20.72 10.44
C HIS A 365 -22.45 19.61 9.38
N VAL A 366 -23.59 19.49 8.71
CA VAL A 366 -23.76 18.54 7.59
C VAL A 366 -22.77 18.83 6.45
N GLU A 367 -22.55 20.09 6.06
CA GLU A 367 -21.53 20.46 5.06
C GLU A 367 -20.13 20.00 5.47
N THR A 368 -19.74 20.22 6.74
CA THR A 368 -18.44 19.77 7.26
C THR A 368 -18.32 18.24 7.22
N GLU A 369 -19.40 17.52 7.53
CA GLU A 369 -19.41 16.05 7.44
C GLU A 369 -19.37 15.57 5.98
N LEU A 370 -20.02 16.28 5.04
CA LEU A 370 -19.96 15.98 3.61
C LEU A 370 -18.55 16.19 3.03
N GLU A 371 -17.83 17.24 3.46
CA GLU A 371 -16.42 17.45 3.09
C GLU A 371 -15.51 16.31 3.59
N ARG A 372 -15.77 15.80 4.80
CA ARG A 372 -15.05 14.62 5.33
C ARG A 372 -15.38 13.37 4.53
N TRP A 373 -16.66 13.16 4.22
CA TRP A 373 -17.10 12.05 3.37
C TRP A 373 -16.47 12.09 1.99
N ASP A 374 -16.30 13.27 1.39
CA ASP A 374 -15.60 13.41 0.09
C ASP A 374 -14.17 12.88 0.15
N ILE A 375 -13.44 13.21 1.22
CA ILE A 375 -12.07 12.73 1.44
C ILE A 375 -12.06 11.20 1.61
N GLU A 376 -13.01 10.65 2.37
CA GLU A 376 -13.14 9.20 2.57
C GLU A 376 -13.50 8.48 1.26
N LEU A 377 -14.42 9.04 0.46
CA LEU A 377 -14.80 8.50 -0.84
C LEU A 377 -13.62 8.51 -1.83
N GLU A 378 -12.83 9.59 -1.89
CA GLU A 378 -11.64 9.63 -2.74
C GLU A 378 -10.57 8.64 -2.30
N ALA A 379 -10.39 8.46 -0.99
CA ALA A 379 -9.48 7.45 -0.44
C ALA A 379 -9.95 6.03 -0.80
N GLU A 380 -11.25 5.74 -0.72
CA GLU A 380 -11.83 4.45 -1.11
C GLU A 380 -11.76 4.21 -2.63
N ARG A 381 -12.04 5.21 -3.47
CA ARG A 381 -11.82 5.17 -4.93
C ARG A 381 -10.39 4.75 -5.23
N SER A 382 -9.43 5.45 -4.63
CA SER A 382 -8.01 5.19 -4.79
C SER A 382 -7.64 3.79 -4.31
N ALA A 383 -8.10 3.37 -3.13
CA ALA A 383 -7.78 2.07 -2.56
C ALA A 383 -8.36 0.91 -3.39
N LEU A 384 -9.60 1.04 -3.85
CA LEU A 384 -10.26 0.06 -4.70
C LEU A 384 -9.56 -0.04 -6.07
N ALA A 385 -9.19 1.10 -6.66
CA ALA A 385 -8.49 1.14 -7.94
C ALA A 385 -7.11 0.45 -7.85
N ARG A 386 -6.35 0.74 -6.79
CA ARG A 386 -5.08 0.05 -6.49
C ARG A 386 -5.26 -1.45 -6.32
N SER A 387 -6.34 -1.89 -5.67
CA SER A 387 -6.63 -3.31 -5.44
C SER A 387 -7.02 -4.05 -6.72
N ILE A 388 -7.79 -3.40 -7.60
CA ILE A 388 -8.23 -3.99 -8.89
C ILE A 388 -7.07 -4.05 -9.88
N LEU A 389 -6.32 -2.96 -10.03
CA LEU A 389 -5.20 -2.89 -10.96
C LEU A 389 -3.92 -3.56 -10.42
N GLY A 390 -3.85 -3.76 -9.10
CA GLY A 390 -2.66 -4.25 -8.42
C GLY A 390 -1.50 -3.26 -8.52
N ILE A 391 -1.76 -1.95 -8.65
CA ILE A 391 -0.73 -0.90 -8.81
C ILE A 391 -0.70 -0.02 -7.57
N VAL A 392 0.50 0.41 -7.17
CA VAL A 392 0.72 1.34 -6.05
C VAL A 392 1.47 2.59 -6.55
N PRO A 393 1.26 3.78 -5.95
CA PRO A 393 2.08 4.94 -6.25
C PRO A 393 3.59 4.64 -6.22
N GLY A 394 4.22 4.98 -7.33
CA GLY A 394 5.62 4.83 -7.68
C GLY A 394 5.99 3.47 -8.31
N ASP A 395 5.01 2.60 -8.55
CA ASP A 395 5.17 1.54 -9.56
C ASP A 395 5.46 2.18 -10.93
N ILE A 396 6.24 1.47 -11.74
CA ILE A 396 6.48 1.84 -13.13
C ILE A 396 5.55 1.00 -13.98
N VAL A 397 4.65 1.67 -14.68
CA VAL A 397 3.69 1.03 -15.57
C VAL A 397 4.06 1.32 -17.01
N THR A 398 3.86 0.33 -17.86
CA THR A 398 4.05 0.47 -19.30
C THR A 398 2.71 0.35 -20.00
N SER A 399 2.45 1.25 -20.95
CA SER A 399 1.25 1.23 -21.79
C SER A 399 1.65 1.47 -23.23
N GLU A 400 1.08 0.70 -24.15
CA GLU A 400 1.25 0.96 -25.57
C GLU A 400 0.14 1.90 -26.03
N SER A 401 0.50 3.11 -26.44
CA SER A 401 -0.47 4.10 -26.98
C SER A 401 0.02 4.57 -28.34
N ARG A 402 -0.81 4.39 -29.38
CA ARG A 402 -0.54 4.78 -30.77
C ARG A 402 0.81 4.25 -31.31
N GLY A 403 1.14 2.99 -30.99
CA GLY A 403 2.37 2.32 -31.44
C GLY A 403 3.67 2.80 -30.77
N LYS A 404 3.59 3.60 -29.70
CA LYS A 404 4.74 4.00 -28.88
C LYS A 404 4.57 3.48 -27.47
N LEU A 405 5.62 2.85 -26.96
CA LEU A 405 5.67 2.32 -25.61
C LEU A 405 5.88 3.49 -24.63
N LEU A 406 4.84 3.78 -23.86
CA LEU A 406 4.87 4.79 -22.81
C LEU A 406 5.26 4.12 -21.49
N ARG A 407 6.22 4.72 -20.78
CA ARG A 407 6.53 4.35 -19.39
C ARG A 407 6.17 5.52 -18.46
N LEU A 408 5.46 5.21 -17.39
CA LEU A 408 4.92 6.17 -16.45
C LEU A 408 5.30 5.74 -15.02
N SER A 409 5.88 6.66 -14.25
CA SER A 409 6.02 6.50 -12.80
C SER A 409 4.70 6.95 -12.15
N VAL A 410 3.95 6.01 -11.58
CA VAL A 410 2.60 6.26 -11.07
C VAL A 410 2.67 7.21 -9.87
N THR A 411 1.91 8.30 -9.90
CA THR A 411 1.74 9.19 -8.74
C THR A 411 0.40 8.98 -8.06
N GLY A 412 -0.62 8.58 -8.83
CA GLY A 412 -1.96 8.38 -8.34
C GLY A 412 -2.72 7.36 -9.17
N VAL A 413 -3.68 6.70 -8.53
CA VAL A 413 -4.61 5.78 -9.18
C VAL A 413 -5.96 6.06 -8.56
N THR A 414 -6.96 6.33 -9.38
CA THR A 414 -8.35 6.49 -8.96
C THR A 414 -9.26 5.74 -9.94
N LEU A 415 -10.52 5.58 -9.57
CA LEU A 415 -11.54 5.02 -10.45
C LEU A 415 -12.81 5.84 -10.39
N TYR A 416 -13.54 5.84 -11.49
CA TYR A 416 -14.88 6.39 -11.60
C TYR A 416 -15.76 5.31 -12.21
N SER A 417 -16.98 5.19 -11.71
CA SER A 417 -17.90 4.20 -12.24
C SER A 417 -19.23 4.87 -12.59
N GLY A 418 -19.71 4.59 -13.80
CA GLY A 418 -20.89 5.24 -14.35
C GLY A 418 -21.68 4.25 -15.20
N GLY A 419 -22.95 4.03 -14.84
CA GLY A 419 -23.83 3.13 -15.59
C GLY A 419 -23.30 1.68 -15.65
N SER A 420 -22.91 1.22 -16.84
CA SER A 420 -22.37 -0.13 -17.09
C SER A 420 -20.85 -0.16 -17.30
N SER A 421 -20.15 0.95 -17.05
CA SER A 421 -18.70 1.04 -17.22
C SER A 421 -17.97 1.50 -15.96
N VAL A 422 -16.75 1.02 -15.82
CA VAL A 422 -15.79 1.43 -14.79
C VAL A 422 -14.56 1.94 -15.49
N ASN A 423 -14.21 3.19 -15.25
CA ASN A 423 -13.03 3.85 -15.79
C ASN A 423 -11.99 3.98 -14.68
N PHE A 424 -10.77 3.57 -14.95
CA PHE A 424 -9.63 3.72 -14.07
C PHE A 424 -8.73 4.79 -14.65
N MET A 425 -8.25 5.67 -13.77
CA MET A 425 -7.36 6.75 -14.14
C MET A 425 -6.05 6.58 -13.38
N VAL A 426 -4.98 6.31 -14.11
CA VAL A 426 -3.62 6.16 -13.58
C VAL A 426 -2.84 7.41 -13.98
N SER A 427 -2.55 8.28 -13.01
CA SER A 427 -1.77 9.49 -13.22
C SER A 427 -0.32 9.26 -12.82
N GLY A 428 0.61 9.91 -13.51
CA GLY A 428 2.02 9.77 -13.21
C GLY A 428 2.92 10.69 -14.01
N ILE A 429 4.22 10.61 -13.70
CA ILE A 429 5.25 11.37 -14.40
C ILE A 429 5.82 10.49 -15.51
N ARG A 430 5.82 11.03 -16.73
CA ARG A 430 6.35 10.33 -17.89
C ARG A 430 7.88 10.27 -17.86
N PHE A 431 8.44 9.10 -18.15
CA PHE A 431 9.87 8.96 -18.43
C PHE A 431 10.22 9.55 -19.81
N ARG A 432 11.28 10.35 -19.86
CA ARG A 432 11.88 10.84 -21.10
C ARG A 432 12.63 9.71 -21.81
N LYS A 433 13.01 9.93 -23.07
CA LYS A 433 13.79 8.97 -23.88
C LYS A 433 15.18 8.69 -23.26
N ASP A 434 15.72 9.65 -22.52
CA ASP A 434 16.99 9.53 -21.80
C ASP A 434 16.84 8.82 -20.44
N GLY A 435 15.64 8.32 -20.12
CA GLY A 435 15.37 7.63 -18.87
C GLY A 435 15.11 8.53 -17.67
N THR A 436 15.28 9.85 -17.77
CA THR A 436 14.98 10.76 -16.66
C THR A 436 13.48 10.98 -16.51
N LEU A 437 13.00 11.18 -15.28
CA LEU A 437 11.62 11.63 -15.10
C LEU A 437 11.48 13.03 -15.70
N GLY A 438 10.55 13.17 -16.64
CA GLY A 438 10.23 14.45 -17.23
C GLY A 438 9.46 15.35 -16.25
N LYS A 439 9.03 16.52 -16.74
CA LYS A 439 8.06 17.38 -16.04
C LYS A 439 6.62 17.11 -16.47
N LEU A 440 6.43 16.26 -17.48
CA LEU A 440 5.13 16.05 -18.11
C LEU A 440 4.35 15.01 -17.30
N GLN A 441 3.26 15.45 -16.70
CA GLN A 441 2.25 14.57 -16.12
C GLN A 441 1.43 13.96 -17.27
N GLU A 442 1.21 12.65 -17.18
CA GLU A 442 0.41 11.92 -18.14
C GLU A 442 -0.59 11.05 -17.39
N THR A 443 -1.76 10.88 -17.99
CA THR A 443 -2.87 10.14 -17.39
C THR A 443 -3.29 9.03 -18.34
N LEU A 444 -3.23 7.80 -17.86
CA LEU A 444 -3.71 6.62 -18.57
C LEU A 444 -5.14 6.32 -18.14
N ASN A 445 -6.04 6.22 -19.12
CA ASN A 445 -7.42 5.82 -18.90
C ASN A 445 -7.59 4.36 -19.32
N LEU A 446 -7.98 3.52 -18.37
CA LEU A 446 -8.31 2.11 -18.60
C LEU A 446 -9.82 1.97 -18.38
N SER A 447 -10.48 1.11 -19.15
CA SER A 447 -11.93 0.96 -19.01
C SER A 447 -12.35 -0.49 -18.96
N PHE A 448 -13.47 -0.72 -18.29
CA PHE A 448 -14.25 -1.94 -18.34
C PHE A 448 -15.68 -1.59 -18.69
N THR A 449 -16.26 -2.31 -19.64
CA THR A 449 -17.67 -2.19 -20.03
C THR A 449 -18.33 -3.55 -19.91
N ASP A 450 -19.40 -3.66 -19.13
CA ASP A 450 -20.18 -4.90 -19.05
C ASP A 450 -21.10 -5.02 -20.28
N GLU A 451 -20.68 -5.81 -21.27
CA GLU A 451 -21.41 -6.00 -22.55
C GLU A 451 -22.80 -6.63 -22.39
N LYS A 452 -23.14 -7.18 -21.21
CA LYS A 452 -24.43 -7.85 -20.95
C LYS A 452 -25.64 -6.92 -20.77
N ARG A 453 -25.51 -5.59 -20.90
CA ARG A 453 -26.62 -4.63 -20.78
C ARG A 453 -27.02 -3.94 -22.09
N ARG A 454 -26.52 -4.38 -23.25
CA ARG A 454 -26.87 -3.82 -24.56
C ARG A 454 -27.94 -4.59 -25.35
N SER A 455 -28.63 -5.56 -24.72
CA SER A 455 -29.74 -6.30 -25.35
C SER A 455 -31.08 -5.95 -24.72
#